data_AF-A0A7I9VG33-F1
#
_entry.id   AF-A0A7I9VG33-F1
#
_cell.length_a   1.000
_cell.length_b   1.000
_cell.length_c   1.000
_cell.angle_alpha   90.00
_cell.angle_beta   90.00
_cell.angle_gamma   90.00
#
_symmetry.space_group_name_H-M   'P 1'
#
loop_
_entity.id
_entity.type
_entity.pdbx_description
1 polymer ?
#
loop_
_entity_poly.entity_id
_entity_poly.type
_entity_poly.pdbx_seq_one_letter_code
_entity_poly.pdbx_strand_id
1 'polypeptide(L)'
;MAARSPAADSDPTERLLAAGRAYRAFAVANPTLYSLMFGGQCEPDSVVADAAFTALVDIVQYGQVGGVIRDGDPAALAMQIWSCVHGATSLELTSAMAPGAVMTENYENVIALIARGVAP
;
A
#
# COMPACT_ATOMS: atom_id res chain seq x y z
N MET A 1 -23.97 17.82 16.62
CA MET A 1 -23.33 17.80 15.29
C MET A 1 -21.91 18.34 15.45
N ALA A 2 -21.01 17.52 16.02
CA ALA A 2 -19.63 17.93 16.26
C ALA A 2 -18.86 17.81 14.94
N ALA A 3 -18.36 18.94 14.44
CA ALA A 3 -17.47 18.97 13.30
C ALA A 3 -16.20 18.19 13.67
N ARG A 4 -15.97 17.08 12.95
CA ARG A 4 -14.73 16.32 12.98
C ARG A 4 -13.64 17.26 12.44
N SER A 5 -12.66 17.61 13.27
CA SER A 5 -11.48 18.37 12.81
C SER A 5 -10.88 17.67 11.59
N PRO A 6 -10.47 18.41 10.54
CA PRO A 6 -9.71 17.79 9.47
C PRO A 6 -8.47 17.21 10.13
N ALA A 7 -8.16 15.94 9.86
CA ALA A 7 -6.83 15.45 10.17
C ALA A 7 -5.87 16.44 9.51
N ALA A 8 -5.18 17.24 10.31
CA ALA A 8 -4.16 18.16 9.84
C ALA A 8 -3.23 17.38 8.91
N ASP A 9 -2.86 17.98 7.78
CA ASP A 9 -1.89 17.49 6.80
C ASP A 9 -0.85 16.58 7.47
N SER A 10 -1.11 15.27 7.45
CA SER A 10 -0.17 14.30 7.98
C SER A 10 1.06 14.35 7.08
N ASP A 11 2.25 14.24 7.69
CA ASP A 11 3.51 14.07 6.96
C ASP A 11 3.29 13.10 5.77
N PRO A 12 3.58 13.51 4.52
CA PRO A 12 3.30 12.65 3.37
C PRO A 12 4.00 11.29 3.47
N THR A 13 5.13 11.22 4.19
CA THR A 13 5.80 9.95 4.52
C THR A 13 4.93 9.08 5.41
N GLU A 14 4.40 9.64 6.51
CA GLU A 14 3.49 8.94 7.42
C GLU A 14 2.24 8.45 6.68
N ARG A 15 1.69 9.26 5.77
CA ARG A 15 0.53 8.88 4.95
C ARG A 15 0.82 7.67 4.07
N LEU A 16 1.99 7.61 3.42
CA LEU A 16 2.41 6.45 2.63
C LEU A 16 2.57 5.20 3.51
N LEU A 17 3.24 5.33 4.66
CA LEU A 17 3.44 4.22 5.60
C LEU A 17 2.11 3.71 6.17
N ALA A 18 1.20 4.60 6.53
CA ALA A 18 -0.12 4.25 7.04
C ALA A 18 -0.96 3.51 5.98
N ALA A 19 -0.91 3.94 4.72
CA ALA A 19 -1.57 3.25 3.61
C ALA A 19 -1.01 1.83 3.40
N GLY A 20 0.32 1.67 3.45
CA GLY A 20 0.96 0.36 3.40
C GLY A 20 0.51 -0.57 4.54
N ARG A 21 0.43 -0.08 5.77
CA ARG A 21 -0.08 -0.85 6.92
C ARG A 21 -1.56 -1.22 6.77
N ALA A 22 -2.38 -0.28 6.29
CA ALA A 22 -3.81 -0.51 6.06
C ALA A 22 -4.06 -1.58 5.00
N TYR A 23 -3.25 -1.61 3.93
CA TYR A 23 -3.30 -2.64 2.90
C TYR A 23 -3.12 -4.05 3.47
N ARG A 24 -2.06 -4.27 4.27
CA ARG A 24 -1.83 -5.55 4.96
C ARG A 24 -2.94 -5.87 5.95
N ALA A 25 -3.35 -4.90 6.76
CA ALA A 25 -4.38 -5.11 7.77
C ALA A 25 -5.69 -5.59 7.12
N PHE A 26 -6.08 -5.00 5.99
CA PHE A 26 -7.22 -5.44 5.20
C PHE A 26 -7.06 -6.90 4.74
N ALA A 27 -5.91 -7.24 4.15
CA ALA A 27 -5.66 -8.56 3.61
C ALA A 27 -5.65 -9.67 4.67
N VAL A 28 -4.98 -9.42 5.82
CA VAL A 28 -4.93 -10.35 6.96
C VAL A 28 -6.31 -10.52 7.61
N ALA A 29 -7.11 -9.45 7.68
CA ALA A 29 -8.47 -9.53 8.21
C ALA A 29 -9.45 -10.23 7.24
N ASN A 30 -9.15 -10.27 5.94
CA ASN A 30 -10.05 -10.77 4.90
C ASN A 30 -9.35 -11.72 3.90
N PRO A 31 -8.71 -12.82 4.34
CA PRO A 31 -7.86 -13.65 3.48
C PRO A 31 -8.63 -14.29 2.31
N THR A 32 -9.87 -14.74 2.54
CA THR A 32 -10.72 -15.30 1.48
C THR A 32 -11.08 -14.25 0.43
N LEU A 33 -11.46 -13.04 0.86
CA LEU A 33 -11.79 -11.96 -0.06
C LEU A 33 -10.56 -11.52 -0.86
N TYR A 34 -9.40 -11.37 -0.20
CA TYR A 34 -8.15 -11.05 -0.87
C TYR A 34 -7.81 -12.08 -1.95
N SER A 35 -7.98 -13.38 -1.66
CA SER A 35 -7.79 -14.44 -2.65
C SER A 35 -8.76 -14.34 -3.82
N LEU A 36 -10.02 -13.96 -3.60
CA LEU A 36 -11.00 -13.78 -4.68
C LEU A 36 -10.65 -12.57 -5.56
N MET A 37 -10.22 -11.46 -4.96
CA MET A 37 -9.87 -10.22 -5.67
C MET A 37 -8.70 -10.42 -6.65
N PHE A 38 -7.72 -11.25 -6.29
CA PHE A 38 -6.46 -11.39 -7.05
C PHE A 38 -6.23 -12.79 -7.65
N GLY A 39 -7.11 -13.75 -7.36
CA GLY A 39 -6.98 -15.14 -7.82
C GLY A 39 -7.48 -15.41 -9.24
N GLY A 40 -8.00 -14.39 -9.94
CA GLY A 40 -8.48 -14.52 -11.33
C GLY A 40 -9.76 -15.34 -11.52
N GLN A 41 -10.44 -15.68 -10.42
CA GLN A 41 -11.70 -16.45 -10.44
C GLN A 41 -12.92 -15.58 -10.71
N CYS A 42 -12.80 -14.27 -10.47
CA CYS A 42 -13.83 -13.27 -10.71
C CYS A 42 -13.21 -12.07 -11.43
N GLU A 43 -13.99 -11.43 -12.31
CA GLU A 43 -13.60 -10.14 -12.86
C GLU A 43 -13.92 -9.04 -11.84
N PRO A 44 -12.96 -8.17 -11.48
CA PRO A 44 -13.24 -7.04 -10.63
C PRO A 44 -14.09 -6.01 -11.38
N ASP A 45 -14.95 -5.31 -10.65
CA ASP A 45 -15.56 -4.10 -11.16
C ASP A 45 -14.45 -3.08 -11.46
N SER A 46 -14.33 -2.68 -12.72
CA SER A 46 -13.22 -1.82 -13.18
C SER A 46 -13.25 -0.45 -12.50
N VAL A 47 -14.44 0.11 -12.23
CA VAL A 47 -14.57 1.42 -11.58
C VAL A 47 -14.06 1.34 -10.14
N VAL A 48 -14.38 0.25 -9.42
CA VAL A 48 -13.91 0.03 -8.05
C VAL A 48 -12.40 -0.22 -8.02
N ALA A 49 -11.89 -1.04 -8.94
CA ALA A 49 -10.45 -1.33 -9.03
C ALA A 49 -9.64 -0.06 -9.36
N ASP A 50 -10.09 0.71 -10.34
CA ASP A 50 -9.44 1.96 -10.75
C ASP A 50 -9.45 3.00 -9.63
N ALA A 51 -10.57 3.13 -8.91
CA ALA A 51 -10.67 4.04 -7.76
C ALA A 51 -9.71 3.64 -6.63
N ALA A 52 -9.58 2.34 -6.34
CA ALA A 52 -8.65 1.86 -5.32
C ALA A 52 -7.19 2.13 -5.70
N PHE A 53 -6.82 1.94 -6.97
CA PHE A 53 -5.48 2.26 -7.45
C PHE A 53 -5.21 3.77 -7.46
N THR A 54 -6.19 4.57 -7.91
CA THR A 54 -6.11 6.04 -7.92
C THR A 54 -5.85 6.61 -6.53
N ALA A 55 -6.45 6.02 -5.48
CA ALA A 55 -6.17 6.45 -4.10
C ALA A 55 -4.68 6.32 -3.71
N LEU A 56 -3.96 5.33 -4.25
CA LEU A 56 -2.51 5.22 -4.05
C LEU A 56 -1.75 6.23 -4.90
N VAL A 57 -2.17 6.48 -6.14
CA VAL A 57 -1.60 7.52 -7.01
C VAL A 57 -1.69 8.89 -6.34
N ASP A 58 -2.82 9.22 -5.71
CA ASP A 58 -3.01 10.49 -5.00
C ASP A 58 -2.05 10.63 -3.80
N ILE A 59 -1.75 9.54 -3.09
CA ILE A 59 -0.75 9.54 -2.01
C ILE A 59 0.64 9.82 -2.56
N VAL A 60 0.99 9.21 -3.70
CA VAL A 60 2.28 9.45 -4.36
C VAL A 60 2.39 10.91 -4.80
N GLN A 61 1.38 11.45 -5.48
CA GLN A 61 1.35 12.86 -5.91
C GLN A 61 1.46 13.81 -4.72
N TYR A 62 0.75 13.53 -3.63
CA TYR A 62 0.84 14.31 -2.40
C TYR A 62 2.27 14.29 -1.82
N GLY A 63 2.94 13.14 -1.84
CA GLY A 63 4.34 13.03 -1.43
C GLY A 63 5.33 13.75 -2.35
N GLN A 64 5.06 13.79 -3.65
CA GLN A 64 5.85 14.55 -4.62
C GLN A 64 5.71 16.06 -4.39
N VAL A 65 4.47 16.55 -4.21
CA VAL A 65 4.20 17.96 -3.84
C VAL A 65 4.87 18.33 -2.52
N GLY A 66 4.89 17.41 -1.56
CA GLY A 66 5.57 17.59 -0.27
C GLY A 66 7.10 17.44 -0.32
N GLY A 67 7.69 17.09 -1.47
CA GLY A 67 9.13 16.92 -1.63
C GLY A 67 9.71 15.72 -0.87
N VAL A 68 8.90 14.74 -0.49
CA VAL A 68 9.36 13.51 0.22
C VAL A 68 9.33 12.26 -0.67
N ILE A 69 8.73 12.36 -1.86
CA ILE A 69 8.80 11.35 -2.92
C ILE A 69 9.45 12.01 -4.14
N ARG A 70 10.38 11.31 -4.79
CA ARG A 70 11.07 11.77 -6.00
C ARG A 70 10.13 12.07 -7.17
N ASP A 71 10.58 12.95 -8.05
CA ASP A 71 9.90 13.22 -9.31
C ASP A 71 9.79 11.98 -10.20
N GLY A 72 8.76 11.97 -11.05
CA GLY A 72 8.46 10.88 -11.99
C GLY A 72 6.96 10.71 -12.20
N ASP A 73 6.58 9.76 -13.04
CA ASP A 73 5.17 9.41 -13.23
C ASP A 73 4.60 8.79 -11.93
N PRO A 74 3.60 9.42 -11.29
CA PRO A 74 3.03 8.94 -10.05
C PRO A 74 2.32 7.60 -10.21
N ALA A 75 1.73 7.31 -11.37
CA ALA A 75 1.07 6.02 -11.61
C ALA A 75 2.09 4.88 -11.69
N ALA A 76 3.23 5.11 -12.35
CA ALA A 76 4.33 4.15 -12.39
C ALA A 76 4.93 3.89 -11.00
N LEU A 77 5.12 4.93 -10.19
CA LEU A 77 5.58 4.79 -8.80
C LEU A 77 4.57 4.05 -7.94
N ALA A 78 3.28 4.37 -8.05
CA ALA A 78 2.20 3.68 -7.35
C ALA A 78 2.17 2.19 -7.71
N MET A 79 2.37 1.83 -8.99
CA MET A 79 2.44 0.45 -9.42
C MET A 79 3.63 -0.31 -8.79
N GLN A 80 4.80 0.34 -8.68
CA GLN A 80 5.97 -0.24 -8.02
C GLN A 80 5.72 -0.45 -6.52
N ILE A 81 5.18 0.57 -5.84
CA ILE A 81 4.80 0.50 -4.42
C ILE A 81 3.81 -0.64 -4.20
N TRP A 82 2.74 -0.68 -5.00
CA TRP A 82 1.71 -1.71 -4.89
C TRP A 82 2.27 -3.10 -5.14
N SER A 83 3.13 -3.27 -6.14
CA SER A 83 3.80 -4.55 -6.42
C SER A 83 4.57 -5.07 -5.21
N CYS A 84 5.31 -4.20 -4.49
CA CYS A 84 6.06 -4.59 -3.31
C CYS A 84 5.15 -5.02 -2.14
N VAL A 85 4.13 -4.21 -1.80
CA VAL A 85 3.23 -4.56 -0.69
C VAL A 85 2.34 -5.74 -1.02
N HIS A 86 1.85 -5.83 -2.27
CA HIS A 86 1.08 -6.97 -2.75
C HIS A 86 1.88 -8.27 -2.65
N GLY A 87 3.13 -8.27 -3.13
CA GLY A 87 4.02 -9.43 -3.02
C GLY A 87 4.26 -9.84 -1.57
N ALA A 88 4.59 -8.89 -0.69
CA ALA A 88 4.83 -9.17 0.71
C ALA A 88 3.60 -9.74 1.43
N THR A 89 2.42 -9.17 1.18
CA THR A 89 1.15 -9.65 1.73
C THR A 89 0.78 -11.02 1.18
N SER A 90 0.95 -11.26 -0.12
CA SER A 90 0.65 -12.56 -0.73
C SER A 90 1.57 -13.67 -0.20
N LEU A 91 2.85 -13.39 0.06
CA LEU A 91 3.77 -14.32 0.74
C LEU A 91 3.35 -14.62 2.18
N GLU A 92 2.90 -13.60 2.92
CA GLU A 92 2.39 -13.77 4.28
C GLU A 92 1.14 -14.66 4.31
N LEU A 93 0.15 -14.39 3.44
CA LEU A 93 -1.11 -15.15 3.40
C LEU A 93 -0.91 -16.60 2.97
N THR A 94 0.13 -16.89 2.18
CA THR A 94 0.49 -18.25 1.75
C THR A 94 1.47 -18.94 2.71
N SER A 95 1.91 -18.26 3.78
CA SER A 95 2.96 -18.73 4.68
C SER A 95 4.28 -19.11 3.96
N ALA A 96 4.53 -18.52 2.79
CA ALA A 96 5.67 -18.84 1.92
C ALA A 96 6.90 -18.01 2.29
N MET A 97 7.53 -18.34 3.43
CA MET A 97 8.55 -17.49 4.04
C MET A 97 9.82 -18.26 4.38
N ALA A 98 10.94 -17.53 4.39
CA ALA A 98 12.22 -18.10 4.81
C ALA A 98 12.17 -18.58 6.28
N PRO A 99 12.90 -19.67 6.63
CA PRO A 99 12.94 -20.15 8.00
C PRO A 99 13.35 -19.05 9.00
N GLY A 100 12.59 -18.89 10.08
CA GLY A 100 12.85 -17.92 11.13
C GLY A 100 12.39 -16.49 10.86
N ALA A 101 11.77 -16.21 9.72
CA ALA A 101 11.23 -14.88 9.42
C ALA A 101 9.96 -14.56 10.24
N VAL A 102 9.88 -13.33 10.76
CA VAL A 102 8.70 -12.81 11.46
C VAL A 102 7.90 -11.92 10.50
N MET A 103 6.64 -12.27 10.22
CA MET A 103 5.82 -11.60 9.18
C MET A 103 5.67 -10.11 9.41
N THR A 104 5.31 -9.72 10.63
CA THR A 104 5.10 -8.32 10.98
C THR A 104 6.38 -7.52 10.80
N GLU A 105 7.52 -8.01 11.30
CA GLU A 105 8.81 -7.32 11.15
C GLU A 105 9.23 -7.23 9.67
N ASN A 106 9.06 -8.32 8.91
CA ASN A 106 9.34 -8.32 7.49
C ASN A 106 8.52 -7.27 6.74
N TYR A 107 7.21 -7.19 7.01
CA TYR A 107 6.34 -6.22 6.34
C TYR A 107 6.70 -4.78 6.69
N GLU A 108 7.03 -4.51 7.96
CA GLU A 108 7.53 -3.21 8.40
C GLU A 108 8.84 -2.82 7.70
N ASN A 109 9.74 -3.79 7.51
CA ASN A 109 10.97 -3.57 6.75
C ASN A 109 10.70 -3.32 5.26
N VAL A 110 9.70 -3.97 4.66
CA VAL A 110 9.28 -3.74 3.27
C VAL A 110 8.76 -2.32 3.09
N ILE A 111 7.85 -1.83 3.93
CA ILE A 111 7.33 -0.46 3.79
C ILE A 111 8.42 0.59 4.03
N ALA A 112 9.37 0.32 4.93
CA ALA A 112 10.53 1.19 5.13
C ALA A 112 11.49 1.16 3.93
N LEU A 113 11.67 0.01 3.28
CA LEU A 113 12.45 -0.13 2.04
C LEU A 113 11.79 0.67 0.91
N ILE A 114 10.47 0.57 0.76
CA ILE A 114 9.70 1.34 -0.21
C ILE A 114 9.91 2.84 0.02
N ALA A 115 9.70 3.33 1.26
CA ALA A 115 9.85 4.75 1.59
C ALA A 115 11.25 5.28 1.23
N ARG A 116 12.31 4.52 1.53
CA ARG A 116 13.68 4.90 1.10
C ARG A 116 13.88 4.84 -0.41
N GLY A 117 13.29 3.86 -1.09
CA GLY A 117 13.44 3.67 -2.54
C GLY A 117 12.70 4.71 -3.39
N VAL A 118 11.71 5.38 -2.82
CA VAL A 118 10.95 6.45 -3.50
C VAL A 118 11.30 7.85 -3.01
N ALA A 119 12.18 8.00 -2.02
CA ALA A 119 12.67 9.30 -1.57
C ALA A 119 13.41 10.07 -2.69
N PRO A 120 13.50 11.42 -2.60
CA PRO A 120 14.19 12.27 -3.58
C PRO A 120 15.65 11.90 -3.86
#